data_AF-A0A535ISV5-F1
#
_entry.id   AF-A0A535ISV5-F1
#
_cell.length_a   1.000
_cell.length_b   1.000
_cell.length_c   1.000
_cell.angle_alpha   90.00
_cell.angle_beta   90.00
_cell.angle_gamma   90.00
#
_symmetry.space_group_name_H-M   'P 1'
#
loop_
_entity.id
_entity.type
_entity.pdbx_description
1 polymer ?
#
loop_
_entity_poly.entity_id
_entity_poly.type
_entity_poly.pdbx_seq_one_letter_code
_entity_poly.pdbx_strand_id
1 'polypeptide(L)'
;MARRRRFVAPGQRLGLDADVIGITAELTRVLREAVPDSLVIPELGLAGRRVRVDIAHVADRLSGFEIKGSRDDLHRLLHQEIAFSSTFQEMTLLNRARIMSA
;
A
#
# COMPACT_ATOMS: atom_id res chain seq x y z
N MET A 1 19.67 5.59 -18.20
CA MET A 1 19.17 4.20 -18.05
C MET A 1 17.93 4.23 -17.15
N ALA A 2 16.74 4.14 -17.73
CA ALA A 2 15.49 4.16 -16.96
C ALA A 2 15.33 2.83 -16.21
N ARG A 3 15.62 2.82 -14.91
CA ARG A 3 15.27 1.69 -14.04
C ARG A 3 13.76 1.49 -14.15
N ARG A 4 13.35 0.29 -14.57
CA ARG A 4 11.95 -0.09 -14.76
C ARG A 4 11.15 0.31 -13.52
N ARG A 5 10.22 1.25 -13.69
CA ARG A 5 9.27 1.68 -12.68
C ARG A 5 8.45 0.46 -12.25
N ARG A 6 8.74 -0.11 -11.07
CA ARG A 6 7.89 -1.13 -10.46
C ARG A 6 6.73 -0.43 -9.76
N PHE A 7 5.82 0.15 -10.56
CA PHE A 7 4.47 0.37 -10.08
C PHE A 7 3.79 -0.99 -10.03
N VAL A 8 3.14 -1.31 -8.91
CA VAL A 8 2.35 -2.52 -8.78
C VAL A 8 1.15 -2.35 -9.71
N ALA A 9 1.15 -3.02 -10.85
CA ALA A 9 0.01 -2.94 -11.76
C ALA A 9 -1.23 -3.50 -11.04
N PRO A 10 -2.44 -2.93 -11.26
CA PRO A 10 -3.66 -3.52 -10.73
C PRO A 10 -3.74 -5.02 -11.06
N GLY A 11 -3.97 -5.86 -10.05
CA GLY A 11 -4.01 -7.32 -10.19
C GLY A 11 -2.65 -8.04 -10.18
N GLN A 12 -1.52 -7.32 -10.04
CA GLN A 12 -0.20 -7.94 -9.94
C GLN A 12 -0.08 -8.77 -8.64
N ARG A 13 0.25 -10.06 -8.78
CA ARG A 13 0.58 -10.92 -7.64
C ARG A 13 2.01 -10.63 -7.20
N LEU A 14 2.18 -10.20 -5.94
CA LEU A 14 3.49 -9.87 -5.39
C LEU A 14 4.26 -11.07 -4.81
N GLY A 15 3.67 -12.28 -4.83
CA GLY A 15 4.32 -13.49 -4.32
C GLY A 15 4.63 -13.45 -2.83
N LEU A 16 3.96 -12.57 -2.08
CA LEU A 16 4.14 -12.42 -0.64
C LEU A 16 3.32 -13.51 0.07
N ASP A 17 3.98 -14.57 0.55
CA ASP A 17 3.37 -15.51 1.50
C ASP A 17 3.64 -15.07 2.94
N ALA A 18 3.02 -13.95 3.29
CA ALA A 18 3.17 -13.30 4.58
C ALA A 18 1.80 -12.88 5.13
N ASP A 19 1.70 -12.76 6.45
CA ASP A 19 0.60 -12.06 7.08
C ASP A 19 0.71 -10.55 6.84
N VAL A 20 -0.25 -9.77 7.36
CA VAL A 20 -0.25 -8.30 7.20
C VAL A 20 1.07 -7.69 7.67
N ILE A 21 1.65 -8.18 8.77
CA ILE A 21 2.90 -7.68 9.32
C ILE A 21 4.06 -7.94 8.35
N GLY A 22 4.18 -9.15 7.83
CA GLY A 22 5.25 -9.49 6.89
C GLY A 22 5.08 -8.79 5.54
N ILE A 23 3.84 -8.57 5.06
CA ILE A 23 3.59 -7.75 3.85
C ILE A 23 4.07 -6.32 4.08
N THR A 24 3.72 -5.70 5.21
CA THR A 24 4.14 -4.33 5.55
C THR A 24 5.67 -4.22 5.61
N ALA A 25 6.34 -5.18 6.26
CA ALA A 25 7.79 -5.20 6.38
C ALA A 25 8.49 -5.32 5.02
N GLU A 26 8.04 -6.28 4.20
CA GLU A 26 8.63 -6.54 2.89
C GLU A 26 8.37 -5.40 1.91
N LEU A 27 7.16 -4.83 1.90
CA LEU A 27 6.85 -3.67 1.07
C LEU A 27 7.69 -2.46 1.47
N THR A 28 7.83 -2.19 2.77
CA THR A 28 8.68 -1.10 3.27
C THR A 28 10.12 -1.25 2.79
N ARG A 29 10.66 -2.48 2.87
CA ARG A 29 12.02 -2.80 2.40
C ARG A 29 12.16 -2.53 0.90
N VAL A 30 11.26 -3.09 0.08
CA VAL A 30 11.28 -2.94 -1.37
C VAL A 30 11.17 -1.48 -1.81
N LEU A 31 10.29 -0.69 -1.19
CA LEU A 31 10.10 0.71 -1.53
C LEU A 31 11.36 1.55 -1.24
N ARG A 32 12.01 1.32 -0.10
CA ARG A 32 13.28 1.99 0.27
C ARG A 32 14.43 1.65 -0.68
N GLU A 33 14.53 0.39 -1.09
CA GLU A 33 15.59 -0.06 -2.01
C GLU A 33 15.37 0.39 -3.45
N ALA A 34 14.10 0.56 -3.87
CA ALA A 34 13.76 0.89 -5.24
C ALA A 34 14.09 2.35 -5.62
N VAL A 35 13.87 3.28 -4.70
CA VAL A 35 14.05 4.73 -4.95
C VAL A 35 14.97 5.34 -3.88
N PRO A 36 16.22 5.68 -4.25
CA PRO A 36 17.12 6.43 -3.38
C PRO A 36 16.48 7.73 -2.88
N ASP A 37 16.77 8.11 -1.65
CA ASP A 37 16.27 9.34 -0.98
C ASP A 37 14.74 9.44 -0.83
N SER A 38 14.01 8.34 -1.08
CA SER A 38 12.58 8.29 -0.78
C SER A 38 12.31 8.09 0.71
N LEU A 39 11.18 8.61 1.18
CA LEU A 39 10.72 8.41 2.55
C LEU A 39 9.58 7.39 2.55
N VAL A 40 9.69 6.38 3.41
CA VAL A 40 8.62 5.42 3.69
C VAL A 40 8.14 5.63 5.12
N ILE A 41 6.89 6.06 5.26
CA ILE A 41 6.24 6.39 6.52
C ILE A 41 5.20 5.31 6.82
N PRO A 42 5.41 4.45 7.83
CA PRO A 42 4.38 3.55 8.30
C PRO A 42 3.30 4.34 9.05
N GLU A 43 2.06 3.86 8.98
CA GLU A 43 0.96 4.33 9.83
C GLU A 43 0.66 5.84 9.75
N LEU A 44 0.74 6.44 8.56
CA LEU A 44 0.52 7.88 8.38
C LEU A 44 -0.96 8.23 8.58
N GLY A 45 -1.25 9.04 9.61
CA GLY A 45 -2.57 9.58 9.89
C GLY A 45 -2.95 10.74 8.95
N LEU A 46 -4.18 10.74 8.45
CA LEU A 46 -4.74 11.73 7.53
C LEU A 46 -6.01 12.35 8.11
N ALA A 47 -6.45 13.47 7.52
CA ALA A 47 -7.70 14.16 7.90
C ALA A 47 -7.81 14.40 9.42
N GLY A 48 -6.74 14.88 10.06
CA GLY A 48 -6.70 15.06 11.51
C GLY A 48 -6.69 13.74 12.31
N ARG A 49 -6.03 12.70 11.79
CA ARG A 49 -5.92 11.35 12.37
C ARG A 49 -7.24 10.55 12.36
N ARG A 50 -8.22 10.93 11.55
CA ARG A 50 -9.49 10.21 11.39
C ARG A 50 -9.34 8.91 10.60
N VAL A 51 -8.42 8.90 9.64
CA VAL A 51 -8.04 7.71 8.91
C VAL A 51 -6.53 7.58 8.89
N ARG A 52 -6.05 6.39 8.56
CA ARG A 52 -4.64 6.07 8.48
C ARG A 52 -4.41 5.21 7.26
N VAL A 53 -3.33 5.50 6.53
CA VAL A 53 -2.81 4.59 5.52
C VAL A 53 -1.73 3.73 6.16
N ASP A 54 -1.64 2.46 5.80
CA ASP A 54 -0.65 1.55 6.40
C ASP A 54 0.77 1.94 6.01
N ILE A 55 1.00 2.29 4.74
CA ILE A 55 2.28 2.81 4.26
C ILE A 55 2.06 4.00 3.34
N ALA A 56 2.74 5.12 3.62
CA ALA A 56 2.91 6.22 2.69
C ALA A 56 4.35 6.22 2.14
N HIS A 57 4.49 6.36 0.82
CA HIS A 57 5.77 6.48 0.12
C HIS A 57 5.88 7.86 -0.52
N VAL A 58 6.89 8.62 -0.10
CA VAL A 58 7.20 9.95 -0.62
C VAL A 58 8.44 9.84 -1.50
N ALA A 59 8.24 9.97 -2.80
CA ALA A 59 9.28 9.98 -3.81
C ALA A 59 9.03 11.14 -4.81
N ASP A 60 9.13 10.88 -6.12
CA ASP A 60 8.65 11.79 -7.16
C ASP A 60 7.12 11.97 -7.11
N ARG A 61 6.42 11.00 -6.53
CA ARG A 61 4.99 11.03 -6.24
C ARG A 61 4.72 10.58 -4.81
N LEU A 62 3.62 11.06 -4.25
CA LEU A 62 3.04 10.61 -3.00
C LEU A 62 2.09 9.45 -3.28
N SER A 63 2.52 8.24 -2.90
CA SER A 63 1.77 6.99 -3.08
C SER A 63 1.38 6.40 -1.74
N GLY A 64 0.18 5.85 -1.65
CA GLY A 64 -0.32 5.18 -0.45
C GLY A 64 -0.59 3.70 -0.70
N PHE A 65 -0.31 2.89 0.30
CA PHE A 65 -0.57 1.45 0.29
C PHE A 65 -1.40 1.09 1.51
N GLU A 66 -2.60 0.56 1.26
CA GLU A 66 -3.49 0.01 2.28
C GLU A 66 -3.40 -1.52 2.21
N ILE A 67 -3.18 -2.18 3.34
CA ILE A 67 -2.99 -3.62 3.42
C ILE A 67 -4.16 -4.22 4.20
N LYS A 68 -4.81 -5.22 3.62
CA LYS A 68 -5.92 -5.94 4.23
C LYS A 68 -5.62 -7.43 4.29
N GLY A 69 -5.84 -8.01 5.46
CA GLY A 69 -5.83 -9.45 5.65
C GLY A 69 -7.09 -10.10 5.10
N SER A 70 -7.04 -11.42 4.92
CA SER A 70 -8.16 -12.20 4.36
C SER A 70 -9.48 -12.19 5.15
N ARG A 71 -9.46 -11.66 6.39
CA ARG A 71 -10.62 -11.55 7.28
C ARG A 71 -11.04 -10.10 7.52
N ASP A 72 -10.34 -9.13 6.91
CA ASP A 72 -10.68 -7.73 7.08
C ASP A 72 -11.95 -7.38 6.32
N ASP A 73 -12.80 -6.62 6.99
CA ASP A 73 -14.01 -6.05 6.39
C ASP A 73 -13.65 -4.81 5.56
N LEU A 74 -14.14 -4.77 4.33
CA LEU A 74 -13.90 -3.67 3.39
C LEU A 74 -14.85 -2.48 3.60
N HIS A 75 -15.87 -2.59 4.46
CA HIS A 75 -16.81 -1.48 4.72
C HIS A 75 -16.12 -0.18 5.16
N ARG A 76 -14.96 -0.27 5.83
CA ARG A 76 -14.18 0.90 6.25
C ARG A 76 -13.50 1.64 5.10
N LEU A 77 -13.22 0.96 3.98
CA LEU A 77 -12.55 1.56 2.82
C LEU A 77 -13.39 2.66 2.18
N LEU A 78 -14.72 2.52 2.19
CA LEU A 78 -15.63 3.53 1.62
C LEU A 78 -15.42 4.92 2.27
N HIS A 79 -15.18 4.97 3.58
CA HIS A 79 -14.91 6.23 4.27
C HIS A 79 -13.46 6.70 4.10
N GLN A 80 -12.52 5.77 3.89
CA GLN A 80 -11.12 6.08 3.67
C GLN A 80 -10.86 6.61 2.26
N GLU A 81 -11.64 6.20 1.26
CA GLU A 81 -11.49 6.55 -0.15
C GLU A 81 -11.39 8.06 -0.37
N ILE A 82 -12.28 8.85 0.23
CA ILE A 82 -12.29 10.31 0.07
C ILE A 82 -10.97 10.92 0.56
N ALA A 83 -10.53 10.52 1.76
CA ALA A 83 -9.29 11.01 2.33
C ALA A 83 -8.07 10.56 1.53
N PHE A 84 -8.05 9.29 1.09
CA PHE A 84 -6.98 8.73 0.28
C PHE A 84 -6.88 9.43 -1.08
N SER A 85 -7.98 9.57 -1.82
CA SER A 85 -8.02 10.20 -3.14
C SER A 85 -7.69 11.70 -3.11
N SER A 86 -7.94 12.38 -1.99
CA SER A 86 -7.55 13.79 -1.81
C SER A 86 -6.08 13.99 -1.42
N THR A 87 -5.41 12.94 -0.93
CA THR A 87 -4.04 13.01 -0.41
C THR A 87 -3.02 12.43 -1.37
N PHE A 88 -3.29 11.23 -1.90
CA PHE A 88 -2.31 10.48 -2.68
C PHE A 88 -2.57 10.63 -4.17
N GLN A 89 -1.48 10.70 -4.93
CA GLN A 89 -1.52 10.67 -6.40
C GLN A 89 -1.76 9.25 -6.92
N GLU A 90 -1.51 8.23 -6.09
CA GLU A 90 -1.75 6.83 -6.38
C GLU A 90 -2.03 6.07 -5.08
N MET A 91 -3.07 5.22 -5.09
CA MET A 91 -3.42 4.33 -3.99
C MET A 91 -3.41 2.88 -4.45
N THR A 92 -2.72 2.02 -3.71
CA THR A 92 -2.72 0.58 -3.93
C THR A 92 -3.34 -0.14 -2.73
N LEU A 93 -4.40 -0.90 -2.97
CA LEU A 93 -4.95 -1.84 -2.00
C LEU A 93 -4.29 -3.20 -2.19
N LEU A 94 -3.60 -3.69 -1.15
CA LEU A 94 -3.01 -5.01 -1.09
C LEU A 94 -3.91 -5.93 -0.26
N ASN A 95 -4.30 -7.05 -0.82
CA ASN A 95 -5.05 -8.09 -0.12
C ASN A 95 -4.42 -9.46 -0.38
N ARG A 96 -4.52 -10.37 0.59
CA ARG A 96 -4.12 -11.76 0.39
C ARG A 96 -5.09 -12.41 -0.60
N ALA A 97 -4.60 -12.78 -1.78
CA ALA A 97 -5.40 -13.52 -2.75
C ALA A 97 -5.75 -14.91 -2.18
N ARG A 98 -7.03 -15.15 -1.88
CA ARG A 98 -7.53 -16.49 -1.58
C ARG A 98 -7.79 -17.20 -2.90
N ILE A 99 -6.98 -18.20 -3.25
CA ILE A 99 -7.30 -19.07 -4.38
C ILE A 99 -8.48 -19.93 -3.92
N MET A 100 -9.68 -19.64 -4.41
CA MET A 100 -10.80 -20.57 -4.29
C MET A 100 -10.60 -21.63 -5.38
N SER A 101 -10.18 -22.83 -5.00
CA SER A 101 -10.37 -24.02 -5.84
C SER A 101 -11.86 -24.32 -5.88
N ALA A 102 -12.42 -24.33 -7.09
CA ALA A 102 -13.78 -24.79 -7.37
C ALA A 102 -13.95 -26.27 -7.04
#